data_AF-A0A2S7SR20-F1
#
_entry.id   AF-A0A2S7SR20-F1
#
_cell.length_a   1.000
_cell.length_b   1.000
_cell.length_c   1.000
_cell.angle_alpha   90.00
_cell.angle_beta   90.00
_cell.angle_gamma   90.00
#
_symmetry.space_group_name_H-M   'P 1'
#
loop_
_entity.id
_entity.type
_entity.pdbx_description
1 polymer ?
#
loop_
_entity_poly.entity_id
_entity_poly.type
_entity_poly.pdbx_seq_one_letter_code
_entity_poly.pdbx_strand_id
1 'polypeptide(L)'
;MASSKYSVQYCDKSSILIINSKGLIRHLHTPFKVQCTQAVGRFKTGSFVYVDEVSAGEKDELIYFIGEGAYYHKNFKIVANF
;
A
#
# COMPACT_ATOMS: atom_id res chain seq x y z
N MET A 1 -2.62 -30.74 21.99
CA MET A 1 -3.55 -29.89 21.22
C MET A 1 -2.98 -28.48 21.22
N ALA A 2 -2.47 -28.00 20.08
CA ALA A 2 -1.94 -26.64 19.97
C ALA A 2 -3.11 -25.66 19.76
N SER A 3 -3.21 -24.64 20.61
CA SER A 3 -4.20 -23.57 20.46
C SER A 3 -3.83 -22.73 19.23
N SER A 4 -4.62 -22.83 18.15
CA SER A 4 -4.52 -21.92 17.01
C SER A 4 -5.01 -20.55 17.45
N LYS A 5 -4.08 -19.63 17.69
CA LYS A 5 -4.36 -18.22 17.97
C LYS A 5 -4.93 -17.61 16.68
N TYR A 6 -6.24 -17.37 16.63
CA TYR A 6 -6.85 -16.67 15.51
C TYR A 6 -6.33 -15.23 15.46
N SER A 7 -5.61 -14.87 14.40
CA SER A 7 -5.28 -13.48 14.07
C SER A 7 -6.28 -12.97 13.04
N VAL A 8 -7.20 -12.11 13.47
CA VAL A 8 -8.07 -11.38 12.55
C VAL A 8 -7.27 -10.20 12.00
N GLN A 9 -6.77 -10.33 10.77
CA GLN A 9 -6.14 -9.23 10.05
C GLN A 9 -7.18 -8.64 9.10
N TYR A 10 -7.77 -7.50 9.48
CA TYR A 10 -8.71 -6.79 8.62
C TYR A 10 -7.91 -5.98 7.59
N CYS A 11 -7.93 -6.42 6.34
CA CYS A 11 -7.33 -5.69 5.22
C CYS A 11 -8.30 -5.72 4.03
N ASP A 12 -8.81 -4.55 3.64
CA ASP A 12 -9.53 -4.38 2.39
C ASP A 12 -8.53 -4.25 1.25
N LYS A 13 -8.53 -5.20 0.32
CA LYS A 13 -7.61 -5.20 -0.82
C LYS A 13 -7.86 -4.06 -1.79
N SER A 14 -9.06 -3.49 -1.76
CA SER A 14 -9.53 -2.49 -2.72
C SER A 14 -9.40 -1.05 -2.24
N SER A 15 -8.91 -0.83 -1.00
CA SER A 15 -8.81 0.52 -0.47
C SER A 15 -7.85 0.67 0.70
N ILE A 16 -7.38 1.90 0.92
CA ILE A 16 -6.65 2.31 2.12
C ILE A 16 -7.21 3.62 2.68
N LEU A 17 -7.07 3.81 3.99
CA LEU A 17 -7.26 5.11 4.62
C LEU A 17 -5.93 5.84 4.71
N ILE A 18 -5.88 7.07 4.20
CA ILE A 18 -4.73 7.96 4.31
C ILE A 18 -5.08 9.14 5.19
N ILE A 19 -4.12 9.60 5.98
CA ILE A 19 -4.23 10.78 6.83
C ILE A 19 -3.10 11.75 6.48
N ASN A 20 -3.42 13.03 6.30
CA ASN A 20 -2.39 14.05 6.11
C ASN A 20 -1.90 14.61 7.46
N SER A 21 -0.89 15.47 7.40
CA SER A 21 -0.35 16.15 8.59
C SER A 21 -1.34 17.08 9.30
N LYS A 22 -2.47 17.42 8.68
CA LYS A 22 -3.56 18.21 9.28
C LYS A 22 -4.64 17.34 9.92
N GLY A 23 -4.49 16.01 9.91
CA GLY A 23 -5.48 15.08 10.44
C GLY A 23 -6.68 14.81 9.51
N LEU A 24 -6.66 15.30 8.26
CA LEU A 24 -7.72 14.99 7.31
C LEU A 24 -7.56 13.55 6.82
N ILE A 25 -8.62 12.76 6.99
CA ILE A 25 -8.69 11.38 6.53
C ILE A 25 -9.33 11.34 5.16
N ARG A 26 -8.78 10.51 4.29
CA ARG A 26 -9.38 10.20 2.99
C ARG A 26 -9.34 8.71 2.73
N HIS A 27 -10.42 8.21 2.14
CA HIS A 27 -10.49 6.86 1.62
C HIS A 27 -9.97 6.85 0.18
N LEU A 28 -8.96 6.02 -0.08
CA LEU A 28 -8.30 5.91 -1.38
C LEU A 28 -8.55 4.50 -1.93
N HIS A 29 -9.38 4.42 -2.96
CA HIS A 29 -9.69 3.16 -3.64
C HIS A 29 -8.60 2.82 -4.66
N THR A 30 -8.34 1.52 -4.84
CA THR A 30 -7.55 1.05 -5.97
C THR A 30 -8.38 1.10 -7.27
N PRO A 31 -7.74 1.32 -8.43
CA PRO A 31 -6.33 1.64 -8.58
C PRO A 31 -6.01 3.09 -8.21
N PHE A 32 -4.87 3.33 -7.55
CA PHE A 32 -4.39 4.69 -7.24
C PHE A 32 -2.93 4.91 -7.65
N LYS A 33 -2.60 6.18 -7.95
CA LYS A 33 -1.27 6.55 -8.47
C LYS A 33 -0.29 6.81 -7.34
N VAL A 34 0.92 6.26 -7.48
CA VAL A 34 2.05 6.50 -6.59
C VAL A 34 3.31 6.86 -7.37
N GLN A 35 4.23 7.58 -6.74
CA GLN A 35 5.55 7.86 -7.26
C GLN A 35 6.58 6.97 -6.57
N CYS A 36 7.41 6.25 -7.35
CA CYS A 36 8.53 5.49 -6.82
C CYS A 36 9.59 6.46 -6.26
N THR A 37 9.88 6.38 -4.96
CA THR A 37 10.89 7.22 -4.29
C THR A 37 12.22 6.50 -4.14
N GLN A 38 12.21 5.17 -4.11
CA GLN A 38 13.40 4.32 -4.04
C GLN A 38 13.30 3.21 -5.10
N ALA A 39 14.30 3.10 -5.97
CA ALA A 39 14.32 2.11 -7.04
C ALA A 39 14.09 0.69 -6.49
N VAL A 40 13.13 -0.03 -7.06
CA VAL A 40 12.71 -1.35 -6.60
C VAL A 40 12.16 -2.17 -7.76
N GLY A 41 12.61 -3.44 -7.88
CA GLY A 41 12.25 -4.31 -9.00
C GLY A 41 12.53 -3.64 -10.35
N ARG A 42 11.48 -3.44 -11.14
CA ARG A 42 11.55 -2.79 -12.47
C ARG A 42 11.35 -1.27 -12.45
N PHE A 43 11.04 -0.68 -11.29
CA PHE A 43 10.67 0.73 -11.19
C PHE A 43 11.88 1.58 -10.79
N LYS A 44 12.12 2.66 -11.53
CA LYS A 44 13.17 3.65 -11.26
C LYS A 44 12.62 4.75 -10.35
N THR A 45 13.47 5.33 -9.50
CA THR A 45 13.11 6.53 -8.72
C THR A 45 12.55 7.62 -9.66
N GLY A 46 11.44 8.22 -9.24
CA GLY A 46 10.72 9.24 -9.99
C GLY A 46 9.59 8.71 -10.89
N SER A 47 9.57 7.41 -11.22
CA SER A 47 8.50 6.84 -12.05
C SER A 47 7.15 6.83 -11.35
N PHE A 48 6.09 7.09 -12.09
CA PHE A 48 4.72 6.94 -11.60
C PHE A 48 4.11 5.61 -12.03
N VAL A 49 3.44 4.93 -11.11
CA VAL A 49 2.79 3.65 -11.32
C VAL A 49 1.43 3.62 -10.62
N TYR A 50 0.55 2.72 -11.05
CA TYR A 50 -0.73 2.48 -10.40
C TYR A 50 -0.62 1.26 -9.48
N VAL A 51 -1.15 1.38 -8.28
CA VAL A 51 -1.32 0.27 -7.35
C VAL A 51 -2.67 -0.36 -7.63
N ASP A 52 -2.68 -1.64 -7.99
CA ASP A 52 -3.89 -2.37 -8.39
C ASP A 52 -4.63 -2.94 -7.17
N GLU A 53 -3.88 -3.42 -6.18
CA GLU A 53 -4.39 -3.96 -4.92
C GLU A 53 -3.44 -3.64 -3.76
N VAL A 54 -3.95 -3.77 -2.54
CA VAL A 54 -3.15 -3.67 -1.30
C VAL A 54 -3.29 -4.91 -0.43
N SER A 55 -2.29 -5.17 0.41
CA SER A 55 -2.37 -6.16 1.50
C SER A 55 -1.55 -5.70 2.70
N ALA A 56 -1.75 -6.35 3.82
CA ALA A 56 -0.84 -6.27 4.96
C ALA A 56 0.13 -7.47 4.96
N GLY A 57 1.38 -7.22 5.30
CA GLY A 57 2.39 -8.25 5.60
C GLY A 57 2.21 -8.82 7.01
N GLU A 58 3.07 -9.76 7.39
CA GLU A 58 3.02 -10.41 8.72
C GLU A 58 3.27 -9.43 9.88
N LYS A 59 3.95 -8.29 9.64
CA LYS A 59 4.18 -7.24 10.64
C LYS A 59 3.34 -5.99 10.36
N ASP A 60 2.18 -6.18 9.74
CA ASP A 60 1.28 -5.10 9.30
C ASP A 60 1.94 -4.08 8.35
N GLU A 61 2.98 -4.49 7.62
CA GLU A 61 3.56 -3.64 6.57
C GLU A 61 2.59 -3.53 5.39
N LEU A 62 2.30 -2.33 4.93
CA LEU A 62 1.47 -2.14 3.75
C LEU A 62 2.22 -2.58 2.48
N ILE A 63 1.63 -3.51 1.74
CA ILE A 63 2.13 -4.07 0.49
C ILE A 63 1.27 -3.56 -0.66
N TYR A 64 1.91 -3.09 -1.72
CA TYR A 64 1.31 -2.69 -2.98
C TYR A 64 1.51 -3.76 -4.03
N PHE A 65 0.41 -4.19 -4.65
CA PHE A 65 0.46 -5.00 -5.87
C PHE A 65 0.42 -4.07 -7.07
N ILE A 66 1.44 -4.16 -7.92
CA ILE A 66 1.64 -3.32 -9.11
C ILE A 66 1.94 -4.23 -10.29
N GLY A 67 0.93 -4.50 -11.11
CA GLY A 67 0.91 -5.64 -12.04
C GLY A 67 1.06 -6.94 -11.26
N GLU A 68 1.95 -7.82 -11.71
CA GLU A 68 2.19 -9.13 -11.07
C GLU A 68 3.15 -9.08 -9.87
N GLY A 69 3.68 -7.89 -9.53
CA GLY A 69 4.68 -7.73 -8.48
C GLY A 69 4.11 -7.19 -7.18
N ALA A 70 4.62 -7.70 -6.05
CA ALA A 70 4.34 -7.19 -4.71
C ALA A 70 5.51 -6.35 -4.19
N TYR A 71 5.22 -5.16 -3.67
CA TYR A 71 6.23 -4.20 -3.24
C TYR A 71 5.85 -3.52 -1.94
N TYR A 72 6.81 -3.27 -1.05
CA TYR A 72 6.56 -2.50 0.16
C TYR A 72 6.20 -1.04 -0.15
N HIS A 73 5.16 -0.53 0.51
CA HIS A 73 4.68 0.84 0.33
C HIS A 73 5.77 1.91 0.56
N LYS A 74 6.74 1.63 1.43
CA LYS A 74 7.84 2.55 1.80
C LYS A 74 8.70 3.02 0.61
N ASN A 75 8.70 2.25 -0.48
CA ASN A 75 9.44 2.60 -1.70
C ASN A 75 8.66 3.59 -2.59
N PHE A 76 7.45 3.99 -2.17
CA PHE A 76 6.56 4.83 -2.95
C PHE A 76 5.95 5.96 -2.12
N LYS A 77 5.53 7.01 -2.79
CA LYS A 77 4.80 8.15 -2.24
C LYS A 77 3.44 8.25 -2.91
N ILE A 78 2.37 8.29 -2.12
CA ILE A 78 1.02 8.57 -2.61
C ILE A 78 0.95 10.04 -3.05
N VAL A 79 0.45 10.26 -4.27
CA VAL A 79 0.14 11.60 -4.76
C VAL A 79 -1.36 11.81 -4.64
N ALA A 80 -1.78 12.30 -3.48
CA ALA A 80 -3.17 12.64 -3.19
C ALA A 80 -3.28 14.13 -2.89
N ASN A 81 -4.20 14.81 -3.55
CA ASN A 81 -4.68 16.11 -3.10
C ASN A 81 -5.61 15.84 -1.93
N PHE A 82 -5.44 16.53 -0.80
CA PHE A 82 -6.33 16.41 0.36
C PHE A 82 -7.42 17.46 0.34
#